data_AF-A0A1J3FNC5-F1
#
_entry.id   AF-A0A1J3FNC5-F1
#
_cell.length_a   1.000
_cell.length_b   1.000
_cell.length_c   1.000
_cell.angle_alpha   90.00
_cell.angle_beta   90.00
_cell.angle_gamma   90.00
#
_symmetry.space_group_name_H-M   'P 1'
#
loop_
_entity.id
_entity.type
_entity.pdbx_description
1 polymer ?
#
loop_
_entity_poly.entity_id
_entity_poly.type
_entity_poly.pdbx_seq_one_letter_code
_entity_poly.pdbx_strand_id
1 'polypeptide(L)'
;MDQRSLEAASRSGNIDLLYELIHEDPYVLAKMDDVPFVDTPLHVAAVAGKTEFAMEMMNLKPSFARKLNADGLTPLHLAVDHGHFWLVLELVKVDPSLVRLKGRQGKSDGYTTWT
;
A
#
# COMPACT_ATOMS: atom_id res chain seq x y z
N MET A 1 -6.88 -19.46 6.24
CA MET A 1 -6.52 -18.22 6.95
C MET A 1 -7.29 -17.06 6.36
N ASP A 2 -7.80 -16.17 7.20
CA ASP A 2 -8.70 -15.12 6.75
C ASP A 2 -7.95 -13.84 6.36
N GLN A 3 -8.47 -13.17 5.34
CA GLN A 3 -8.02 -11.84 4.91
C GLN A 3 -7.98 -10.83 6.07
N ARG A 4 -8.82 -11.04 7.10
CA ARG A 4 -8.94 -10.18 8.28
C ARG A 4 -7.70 -10.23 9.17
N SER A 5 -7.03 -11.37 9.28
CA SER A 5 -5.83 -11.54 10.10
C SER A 5 -4.64 -10.79 9.48
N LEU A 6 -4.51 -10.82 8.16
CA LEU A 6 -3.47 -10.06 7.45
C LEU A 6 -3.75 -8.55 7.48
N GLU A 7 -5.02 -8.15 7.38
CA GLU A 7 -5.43 -6.76 7.61
C GLU A 7 -5.09 -6.30 9.04
N ALA A 8 -5.35 -7.13 10.06
CA ALA A 8 -5.03 -6.83 11.45
C ALA A 8 -3.50 -6.71 11.69
N ALA A 9 -2.70 -7.61 11.11
CA ALA A 9 -1.24 -7.51 11.12
C ALA A 9 -0.78 -6.18 10.50
N SER A 10 -1.34 -5.82 9.35
CA SER A 10 -1.01 -4.57 8.63
C SER A 10 -1.39 -3.32 9.41
N ARG A 11 -2.59 -3.30 10.01
CA ARG A 11 -3.08 -2.16 10.78
C ARG A 11 -2.30 -1.96 12.09
N SER A 12 -1.89 -3.05 12.73
CA SER A 12 -1.08 -2.99 13.96
C SER A 12 0.41 -2.77 13.70
N GLY A 13 0.91 -3.19 12.52
CA GLY A 13 2.34 -3.24 12.19
C GLY A 13 3.02 -4.51 12.72
N ASN A 14 2.28 -5.58 12.98
CA ASN A 14 2.80 -6.81 13.56
C ASN A 14 3.47 -7.68 12.48
N ILE A 15 4.80 -7.57 12.38
CA ILE A 15 5.63 -8.32 11.43
C ILE A 15 5.70 -9.81 11.80
N ASP A 16 5.74 -10.15 13.09
CA ASP A 16 5.78 -11.55 13.53
C ASP A 16 4.52 -12.29 13.08
N LEU A 17 3.35 -11.68 13.28
CA LEU A 17 2.08 -12.22 12.79
C LEU A 17 2.09 -12.33 11.26
N LEU A 18 2.63 -11.35 10.52
CA LEU A 18 2.77 -11.48 9.07
C LEU A 18 3.54 -12.75 8.68
N TYR A 19 4.65 -13.04 9.35
CA TYR A 19 5.45 -14.23 9.08
C TYR A 19 4.76 -15.53 9.51
N GLU A 20 4.02 -15.54 10.62
CA GLU A 20 3.14 -16.65 11.00
C GLU A 20 2.10 -16.93 9.91
N LEU A 21 1.47 -15.86 9.38
CA LEU A 21 0.46 -16.00 8.33
C LEU A 21 1.05 -16.52 7.01
N ILE A 22 2.26 -16.08 6.64
CA ILE A 22 2.98 -16.61 5.47
C ILE A 22 3.37 -18.07 5.67
N HIS A 23 3.75 -18.46 6.90
CA HIS A 23 4.11 -19.85 7.19
C HIS A 23 2.90 -20.80 7.05
N GLU A 24 1.74 -20.38 7.54
CA GLU A 24 0.50 -21.16 7.42
C GLU A 24 -0.06 -21.17 5.98
N ASP A 25 0.07 -20.08 5.21
CA ASP A 25 -0.27 -20.04 3.78
C ASP A 25 0.80 -19.30 2.95
N PRO A 26 1.78 -20.03 2.38
CA PRO A 26 2.88 -19.43 1.61
C PRO A 26 2.43 -18.65 0.37
N TYR A 27 1.19 -18.85 -0.10
CA TYR A 27 0.64 -18.19 -1.28
C TYR A 27 -0.25 -16.99 -0.93
N VAL A 28 -0.39 -16.63 0.35
CA VAL A 28 -1.31 -15.57 0.81
C VAL A 28 -1.08 -14.24 0.07
N LEU A 29 0.18 -13.84 -0.12
CA LEU A 29 0.51 -12.60 -0.83
C LEU A 29 0.34 -12.73 -2.35
N ALA A 30 0.65 -13.90 -2.92
CA ALA A 30 0.53 -14.14 -4.36
C ALA A 30 -0.93 -14.08 -4.82
N LYS A 31 -1.85 -14.68 -4.06
CA LYS A 31 -3.30 -14.65 -4.34
C LYS A 31 -3.84 -13.22 -4.43
N MET A 32 -3.35 -12.32 -3.58
CA MET A 32 -3.75 -10.90 -3.63
C MET A 32 -3.12 -10.16 -4.81
N ASP A 33 -1.90 -10.55 -5.20
CA ASP A 33 -1.22 -9.95 -6.34
C ASP A 33 -1.91 -10.26 -7.67
N ASP A 34 -2.62 -11.37 -7.76
CA ASP A 34 -3.40 -11.73 -8.95
C ASP A 34 -4.71 -10.92 -9.07
N VAL A 35 -5.20 -10.32 -7.98
CA VAL A 35 -6.44 -9.52 -7.99
C VAL A 35 -6.15 -8.11 -8.55
N PRO A 36 -6.75 -7.68 -9.67
CA PRO A 36 -6.40 -6.41 -10.32
C PRO A 36 -6.55 -5.16 -9.43
N PHE A 37 -7.67 -5.07 -8.71
CA PHE A 37 -7.97 -3.98 -7.79
C PHE A 37 -8.28 -4.52 -6.40
N VAL A 38 -7.42 -4.25 -5.42
CA VAL A 38 -7.55 -4.79 -4.06
C VAL A 38 -6.79 -3.93 -3.05
N ASP A 39 -7.34 -3.77 -1.86
CA ASP A 39 -6.56 -3.26 -0.73
C ASP A 39 -5.56 -4.33 -0.28
N THR A 40 -4.31 -4.10 -0.65
CA THR A 40 -3.19 -4.93 -0.20
C THR A 40 -2.81 -4.59 1.25
N PRO A 41 -2.06 -5.48 1.94
CA PRO A 41 -1.46 -5.18 3.25
C PRO A 41 -0.72 -3.83 3.26
N LEU A 42 -0.10 -3.47 2.14
CA LEU A 42 0.62 -2.20 1.99
C LEU A 42 -0.32 -0.98 1.96
N HIS A 43 -1.53 -1.08 1.40
CA HIS A 43 -2.54 -0.01 1.50
C HIS A 43 -2.97 0.21 2.95
N VAL A 44 -3.24 -0.89 3.66
CA VAL A 44 -3.67 -0.83 5.07
C VAL A 44 -2.56 -0.26 5.96
N ALA A 45 -1.32 -0.70 5.77
CA ALA A 45 -0.15 -0.16 6.47
C ALA A 45 0.08 1.33 6.13
N ALA A 46 -0.18 1.73 4.88
CA ALA A 46 -0.09 3.12 4.46
C ALA A 46 -1.12 4.02 5.15
N VAL A 47 -2.37 3.59 5.26
CA VAL A 47 -3.41 4.32 6.03
C VAL A 47 -3.04 4.39 7.52
N ALA A 48 -2.49 3.31 8.07
CA ALA A 48 -2.16 3.20 9.50
C ALA A 48 -0.79 3.80 9.88
N GLY A 49 0.01 4.26 8.91
CA GLY A 49 1.35 4.83 9.15
C GLY A 49 2.40 3.83 9.65
N LYS A 50 2.23 2.54 9.36
CA LYS A 50 3.12 1.47 9.82
C LYS A 50 4.34 1.34 8.91
N THR A 51 5.30 2.22 9.10
CA THR A 51 6.47 2.37 8.22
C THR A 51 7.29 1.10 8.14
N GLU A 52 7.67 0.50 9.26
CA GLU A 52 8.50 -0.70 9.31
C GLU A 52 7.81 -1.89 8.63
N PHE A 53 6.52 -2.08 8.92
CA PHE A 53 5.70 -3.11 8.28
C PHE A 53 5.57 -2.88 6.77
N ALA A 54 5.37 -1.64 6.34
CA ALA A 54 5.29 -1.28 4.94
C ALA A 54 6.61 -1.56 4.21
N MET A 55 7.77 -1.27 4.83
CA MET A 55 9.08 -1.60 4.26
C MET A 55 9.30 -3.11 4.17
N GLU A 56 8.87 -3.86 5.19
CA GLU A 56 8.94 -5.31 5.14
C GLU A 56 8.06 -5.89 4.03
N MET A 57 6.86 -5.32 3.84
CA MET A 57 5.98 -5.69 2.74
C MET A 57 6.57 -5.33 1.37
N MET A 58 7.27 -4.21 1.26
CA MET A 58 8.01 -3.84 0.05
C MET A 58 9.14 -4.82 -0.25
N ASN A 59 9.82 -5.37 0.77
CA ASN A 59 10.85 -6.38 0.60
C ASN A 59 10.26 -7.72 0.12
N LEU A 60 9.15 -8.14 0.72
CA LEU A 60 8.50 -9.42 0.42
C LEU A 60 7.75 -9.40 -0.91
N LYS A 61 7.06 -8.30 -1.22
CA LYS A 61 6.18 -8.20 -2.39
C LYS A 61 6.16 -6.78 -2.99
N PRO A 62 7.23 -6.36 -3.69
CA PRO A 62 7.34 -5.01 -4.27
C PRO A 62 6.20 -4.61 -5.22
N SER A 63 5.54 -5.58 -5.87
CA SER A 63 4.42 -5.33 -6.78
C SER A 63 3.25 -4.61 -6.10
N PHE A 64 3.08 -4.78 -4.78
CA PHE A 64 2.03 -4.13 -4.01
C PHE A 64 2.17 -2.60 -3.99
N ALA A 65 3.37 -2.04 -4.19
CA ALA A 65 3.60 -0.60 -4.27
C ALA A 65 2.82 0.08 -5.40
N ARG A 66 2.56 -0.69 -6.48
CA ARG A 66 1.93 -0.22 -7.71
C ARG A 66 0.48 -0.66 -7.85
N LYS A 67 0.01 -1.54 -6.95
CA LYS A 67 -1.37 -2.00 -6.92
C LYS A 67 -2.30 -0.82 -6.69
N LEU A 68 -3.44 -0.88 -7.34
CA LEU A 68 -4.55 0.04 -7.12
C LEU A 68 -5.58 -0.67 -6.26
N ASN A 69 -6.15 0.03 -5.28
CA ASN A 69 -7.34 -0.45 -4.58
C ASN A 69 -8.62 -0.15 -5.37
N ALA A 70 -9.79 -0.44 -4.79
CA ALA A 70 -11.09 -0.23 -5.44
C ALA A 70 -11.39 1.25 -5.77
N ASP A 71 -10.78 2.18 -5.02
CA ASP A 71 -10.84 3.62 -5.27
C ASP A 71 -9.85 4.07 -6.36
N GLY A 72 -9.01 3.15 -6.85
CA GLY A 72 -7.98 3.45 -7.83
C GLY A 72 -6.81 4.21 -7.23
N LEU A 73 -6.51 4.03 -5.95
CA LEU A 73 -5.40 4.65 -5.25
C LEU A 73 -4.29 3.62 -5.02
N THR A 74 -3.04 4.08 -5.03
CA THR A 74 -1.88 3.27 -4.61
C THR A 74 -1.61 3.46 -3.12
N PRO A 75 -0.80 2.61 -2.47
CA PRO A 75 -0.41 2.83 -1.08
C PRO A 75 0.25 4.20 -0.84
N LEU A 76 1.04 4.68 -1.81
CA LEU A 76 1.66 6.00 -1.70
C LEU A 76 0.62 7.14 -1.66
N HIS A 77 -0.46 7.04 -2.45
CA HIS A 77 -1.54 8.04 -2.39
C HIS A 77 -2.17 8.08 -0.99
N LEU A 78 -2.45 6.91 -0.40
CA LEU A 78 -3.04 6.82 0.93
C LEU A 78 -2.09 7.35 2.02
N ALA A 79 -0.79 7.05 1.93
CA ALA A 79 0.21 7.57 2.87
C ALA A 79 0.31 9.10 2.82
N VAL A 80 0.22 9.70 1.62
CA VAL A 80 0.18 11.16 1.45
C VAL A 80 -1.10 11.76 2.03
N ASP A 81 -2.26 11.18 1.69
CA ASP A 81 -3.58 11.66 2.14
C ASP A 81 -3.72 11.66 3.67
N HIS A 82 -3.10 10.67 4.33
CA HIS A 82 -3.11 10.54 5.79
C HIS A 82 -1.93 11.24 6.49
N GLY A 83 -1.04 11.91 5.75
CA GLY A 83 0.07 12.68 6.33
C GLY A 83 1.23 11.87 6.90
N HIS A 84 1.40 10.61 6.48
CA HIS A 84 2.48 9.73 6.96
C HIS A 84 3.80 10.01 6.26
N PHE A 85 4.38 11.19 6.51
CA PHE A 85 5.55 11.71 5.80
C PHE A 85 6.77 10.78 5.79
N TRP A 86 7.05 10.09 6.90
CA TRP A 86 8.18 9.16 6.98
C TRP A 86 8.01 7.97 6.04
N LEU A 87 6.81 7.39 6.01
CA LEU A 87 6.50 6.31 5.09
C LEU A 87 6.57 6.78 3.62
N VAL A 88 6.02 7.96 3.31
CA VAL A 88 6.12 8.55 1.97
C VAL A 88 7.58 8.67 1.55
N LEU A 89 8.43 9.18 2.42
CA LEU A 89 9.85 9.34 2.14
C LEU A 89 10.54 7.98 1.87
N GLU A 90 10.28 6.97 2.71
CA GLU A 90 10.87 5.63 2.52
C GLU A 90 10.38 4.95 1.23
N LEU A 91 9.09 5.03 0.91
CA LEU A 91 8.56 4.48 -0.34
C LEU A 91 9.18 5.14 -1.58
N VAL A 92 9.33 6.47 -1.56
CA VAL A 92 9.93 7.22 -2.67
C VAL A 92 11.44 6.99 -2.78
N LYS A 93 12.14 6.78 -1.66
CA LYS A 93 13.55 6.38 -1.67
C LYS A 93 13.74 5.02 -2.35
N VAL A 94 12.85 4.06 -2.07
CA VAL A 94 12.92 2.71 -2.65
C VAL A 94 12.56 2.72 -4.14
N ASP A 95 11.46 3.37 -4.51
CA ASP A 95 11.05 3.51 -5.91
C ASP A 95 10.55 4.93 -6.20
N PRO A 96 11.42 5.81 -6.71
CA PRO A 96 11.05 7.18 -7.05
C PRO A 96 9.96 7.28 -8.12
N SER A 97 9.73 6.24 -8.92
CA SER A 97 8.74 6.29 -10.00
C SER A 97 7.30 6.16 -9.48
N LEU A 98 7.10 5.75 -8.22
CA LEU A 98 5.77 5.66 -7.60
C LEU A 98 5.02 6.99 -7.59
N VAL A 99 5.73 8.12 -7.50
CA VAL A 99 5.14 9.48 -7.53
C VAL A 99 4.46 9.80 -8.87
N ARG A 100 4.81 9.07 -9.95
CA ARG A 100 4.26 9.28 -11.29
C ARG A 100 3.02 8.43 -11.56
N LEU A 101 2.70 7.48 -10.67
CA LEU A 101 1.52 6.64 -10.82
C LEU A 101 0.28 7.48 -10.59
N LYS A 102 -0.50 7.71 -11.65
CA LYS A 102 -1.79 8.38 -11.54
C LYS A 102 -2.83 7.38 -11.06
N GLY A 103 -3.36 7.58 -9.86
CA GLY A 103 -4.59 6.92 -9.43
C GLY A 103 -5.82 7.45 -10.17
N ARG A 104 -7.03 7.09 -9.71
CA ARG A 104 -8.33 7.61 -10.21
C ARG A 104 -8.49 9.13 -10.00
N GLN A 105 -7.49 9.82 -9.47
CA GLN A 105 -7.42 11.28 -9.33
C GLN A 105 -6.84 11.97 -10.58
N GLY A 106 -7.19 11.48 -11.78
CA GLY A 106 -7.06 12.24 -13.03
C GLY A 106 -8.03 13.43 -13.11
N LYS A 107 -8.38 14.06 -11.98
CA LYS A 107 -8.97 15.40 -11.95
C LYS A 107 -7.81 16.39 -11.96
N SER A 108 -7.31 16.65 -13.16
CA SER A 108 -7.03 18.02 -13.52
C SER A 108 -8.31 18.82 -13.26
N ASP A 109 -8.42 19.45 -12.09
CA ASP A 109 -9.44 20.46 -11.89
C ASP A 109 -9.13 21.61 -12.85
N GLY A 110 -9.74 21.53 -14.03
CA GLY A 110 -9.75 22.54 -15.08
C GLY A 110 -10.54 23.79 -14.69
N TYR A 111 -10.33 24.28 -13.48
CA TYR A 111 -10.86 25.55 -12.97
C TYR A 111 -9.71 26.42 -12.43
N THR A 112 -8.71 26.68 -13.26
CA THR A 112 -8.01 27.97 -13.24
C THR A 112 -8.45 28.76 -14.46
N THR A 113 -9.63 29.38 -14.35
CA THR A 113 -9.95 30.54 -15.19
C THR A 113 -9.01 31.67 -14.80
N TRP A 114 -8.18 32.11 -15.73
CA TRP A 114 -7.46 33.37 -15.62
C TRP A 114 -8.46 34.52 -15.63
N THR A 115 -8.51 35.25 -14.53
CA THR A 115 -8.74 36.70 -14.45
C THR A 115 -7.90 37.22 -13.29
#